data_AF-A0A0F2PML2-F1
#
_entry.id   AF-A0A0F2PML2-F1
#
_cell.length_a   1.000
_cell.length_b   1.000
_cell.length_c   1.000
_cell.angle_alpha   90.00
_cell.angle_beta   90.00
_cell.angle_gamma   90.00
#
_symmetry.space_group_name_H-M   'P 1'
#
loop_
_entity.id
_entity.type
_entity.pdbx_description
1 polymer ?
#
loop_
_entity_poly.entity_id
_entity_poly.type
_entity_poly.pdbx_seq_one_letter_code
_entity_poly.pdbx_strand_id
1 'polypeptide(L)'
;MNTFILQERESRRLGDKTEYLYDIHNSSGGIDEVIAVIKNILKKEGVTPELVLKDEKRMGKFEEIRKQAGLTASQRQEDVLLFIEKVLKTLSSK
;
A
#
# COMPACT_ATOMS: atom_id res chain seq x y z
N MET A 1 -4.68 -4.15 17.07
CA MET A 1 -4.57 -4.01 15.59
C MET A 1 -3.52 -2.94 15.35
N ASN A 2 -2.48 -3.25 14.56
CA ASN A 2 -1.49 -2.24 14.17
C ASN A 2 -2.13 -1.39 13.07
N THR A 3 -2.16 -0.08 13.26
CA THR A 3 -2.72 0.87 12.29
C THR A 3 -1.57 1.65 11.69
N PHE A 4 -1.43 1.61 10.37
CA PHE A 4 -0.34 2.26 9.66
C PHE A 4 -0.87 3.52 8.99
N ILE A 5 -0.31 4.68 9.35
CA ILE A 5 -0.74 5.96 8.78
C ILE A 5 0.24 6.34 7.68
N LEU A 6 -0.25 6.40 6.45
CA LEU A 6 0.48 6.95 5.31
C LEU A 6 0.40 8.47 5.39
N GLN A 7 1.51 9.11 5.71
CA GLN A 7 1.61 10.57 5.83
C GLN A 7 2.56 11.11 4.76
N GLU A 8 2.10 12.11 4.02
CA GLU A 8 2.99 12.85 3.13
C GLU A 8 4.04 13.57 3.98
N ARG A 9 5.31 13.28 3.71
CA ARG A 9 6.45 13.90 4.38
C ARG A 9 6.97 15.09 3.60
N GLU A 10 7.05 14.94 2.29
CA GLU A 10 7.62 15.95 1.41
C GLU A 10 7.02 15.79 0.01
N SER A 11 6.83 16.89 -0.71
CA SER A 11 6.50 16.86 -2.13
C SER A 11 7.58 17.59 -2.91
N ARG A 12 8.12 16.92 -3.93
CA ARG A 12 9.14 17.49 -4.83
C ARG A 12 8.55 17.67 -6.22
N ARG A 13 8.83 18.82 -6.83
CA ARG A 13 8.41 19.10 -8.21
C ARG A 13 9.59 18.85 -9.15
N LEU A 14 9.42 17.86 -10.03
CA LEU A 14 10.37 17.51 -11.08
C LEU A 14 9.75 17.92 -12.44
N GLY A 15 9.99 19.17 -12.85
CA GLY A 15 9.39 19.75 -14.06
C GLY A 15 7.85 19.85 -13.96
N ASP A 16 7.14 19.15 -14.84
CA ASP A 16 5.67 19.07 -14.86
C ASP A 16 5.08 18.01 -13.91
N LYS A 17 5.92 17.22 -13.22
CA LYS A 17 5.45 16.16 -12.31
C LYS A 17 5.71 16.54 -10.85
N THR A 18 4.71 16.35 -10.00
CA THR A 18 4.87 16.41 -8.54
C THR A 18 5.00 14.98 -8.02
N GLU A 19 6.14 14.67 -7.41
CA GLU A 19 6.33 13.43 -6.67
C GLU A 19 6.09 13.68 -5.18
N TYR A 20 5.22 12.86 -4.59
CA TYR A 20 4.91 12.89 -3.18
C TYR A 20 5.69 11.77 -2.48
N LEU A 21 6.48 12.13 -1.49
CA LEU A 21 7.23 11.24 -0.62
C LEU A 21 6.38 10.99 0.62
N TYR A 22 6.12 9.71 0.89
CA TYR A 22 5.30 9.29 2.02
C TYR A 22 6.16 8.56 3.04
N ASP A 23 5.91 8.85 4.31
CA ASP A 23 6.41 8.07 5.43
C ASP A 23 5.25 7.32 6.08
N ILE A 24 5.55 6.13 6.61
CA ILE A 24 4.58 5.35 7.38
C ILE A 24 4.84 5.65 8.84
N HIS A 25 4.00 6.49 9.43
CA HIS A 25 4.00 6.69 10.87
C HIS A 25 3.21 5.54 11.51
N ASN A 26 3.90 4.77 12.34
CA ASN A 26 3.28 3.78 13.20
C ASN A 26 3.88 3.88 14.61
N SER A 27 3.12 3.45 15.62
CA SER A 27 3.59 3.37 17.00
C SER A 27 4.68 2.30 17.21
N SER A 28 4.99 1.43 16.23
CA SER A 28 6.00 0.36 16.39
C SER A 28 6.63 -0.21 15.10
N GLY A 29 6.34 0.27 13.88
CA GLY A 29 6.80 -0.43 12.67
C GLY A 29 6.89 0.35 11.36
N GLY A 30 7.79 -0.08 10.47
CA GLY A 30 8.12 0.58 9.20
C GLY A 30 7.46 -0.02 7.94
N ILE A 31 7.90 0.42 6.76
CA ILE A 31 7.39 -0.03 5.45
C ILE A 31 7.51 -1.55 5.27
N ASP A 32 8.61 -2.16 5.74
CA ASP A 32 8.81 -3.61 5.64
C ASP A 32 7.76 -4.43 6.38
N GLU A 33 7.26 -3.94 7.52
CA GLU A 33 6.18 -4.60 8.25
C GLU A 33 4.86 -4.52 7.49
N VAL A 34 4.57 -3.38 6.86
CA VAL A 34 3.39 -3.25 5.99
C VAL A 34 3.45 -4.23 4.83
N ILE A 35 4.63 -4.36 4.20
CA ILE A 35 4.85 -5.34 3.12
C ILE A 35 4.64 -6.76 3.65
N ALA A 36 5.16 -7.10 4.83
CA ALA A 36 4.97 -8.40 5.45
C ALA A 36 3.51 -8.71 5.78
N VAL A 37 2.76 -7.72 6.26
CA VAL A 37 1.31 -7.82 6.53
C VAL A 37 0.55 -8.06 5.25
N ILE A 38 0.79 -7.27 4.19
CA ILE A 38 0.15 -7.45 2.88
C ILE A 38 0.47 -8.85 2.33
N LYS A 39 1.73 -9.29 2.41
CA LYS A 39 2.13 -10.63 1.96
C LYS A 39 1.41 -11.75 2.72
N ASN A 40 1.23 -11.58 4.04
CA ASN A 40 0.47 -12.53 4.85
C ASN A 40 -1.02 -12.55 4.50
N ILE A 41 -1.61 -11.39 4.19
CA ILE A 41 -3.00 -11.28 3.72
C ILE A 41 -3.17 -12.05 2.42
N LEU A 42 -2.32 -11.78 1.42
CA LEU A 42 -2.36 -12.48 0.12
C LEU A 42 -2.21 -13.99 0.29
N LYS A 43 -1.28 -14.43 1.16
CA LYS A 43 -1.07 -15.85 1.47
C LYS A 43 -2.29 -16.48 2.14
N LYS A 44 -2.97 -15.78 3.06
CA LYS A 44 -4.20 -16.25 3.71
C LYS A 44 -5.36 -16.38 2.73
N GLU A 45 -5.47 -15.45 1.79
CA GLU A 45 -6.48 -15.49 0.74
C GLU A 45 -6.12 -16.44 -0.42
N GLY A 46 -4.91 -17.01 -0.43
CA GLY A 46 -4.45 -17.91 -1.49
C GLY A 46 -4.28 -17.23 -2.83
N VAL A 47 -4.10 -15.91 -2.87
CA VAL A 47 -3.95 -15.12 -4.09
C VAL A 47 -2.51 -14.63 -4.26
N THR A 48 -2.06 -14.53 -5.51
CA THR A 48 -0.75 -13.94 -5.82
C THR A 48 -0.88 -12.46 -6.09
N PRO A 49 0.18 -11.66 -5.86
CA PRO A 49 0.20 -10.24 -6.20
C PRO A 49 -0.15 -10.01 -7.69
N GLU A 50 0.35 -10.87 -8.58
CA GLU A 50 0.06 -10.83 -10.02
C GLU A 50 -1.41 -11.02 -10.35
N LEU A 51 -2.08 -11.98 -9.69
CA LEU A 51 -3.51 -12.22 -9.88
C LEU A 51 -4.31 -10.99 -9.46
N VAL A 52 -3.97 -10.41 -8.30
CA VAL A 52 -4.65 -9.20 -7.81
C VAL A 52 -4.42 -8.01 -8.76
N LEU A 53 -3.22 -7.86 -9.34
CA LEU A 53 -2.93 -6.77 -10.29
C LEU A 53 -3.64 -6.90 -11.64
N LYS A 54 -3.89 -8.14 -12.09
CA LYS A 54 -4.57 -8.48 -13.34
C LYS A 54 -6.10 -8.53 -13.21
N ASP A 55 -6.63 -8.52 -11.99
CA ASP A 55 -8.07 -8.55 -11.72
C ASP A 55 -8.75 -7.24 -12.15
N GLU A 56 -9.88 -7.31 -12.85
CA GLU A 56 -10.68 -6.13 -13.21
C GLU A 56 -11.26 -5.42 -11.98
N LYS A 57 -11.44 -6.15 -10.87
CA LYS A 57 -11.91 -5.64 -9.57
C LYS A 57 -10.77 -5.36 -8.60
N ARG A 58 -9.53 -5.18 -9.11
CA ARG A 58 -8.34 -4.89 -8.29
C ARG A 58 -8.51 -3.74 -7.29
N MET A 59 -9.29 -2.71 -7.63
CA MET A 59 -9.55 -1.60 -6.71
C MET A 59 -10.31 -2.04 -5.46
N GLY A 60 -11.30 -2.94 -5.60
CA GLY A 60 -11.99 -3.53 -4.46
C GLY A 60 -11.05 -4.38 -3.62
N LYS A 61 -10.19 -5.18 -4.25
CA LYS A 61 -9.13 -5.93 -3.56
C LYS A 61 -8.15 -5.02 -2.82
N PHE A 62 -7.75 -3.89 -3.40
CA PHE A 62 -6.88 -2.92 -2.72
C PHE A 62 -7.55 -2.32 -1.49
N GLU A 63 -8.86 -2.04 -1.55
CA GLU A 63 -9.63 -1.59 -0.38
C GLU A 63 -9.74 -2.66 0.70
N GLU A 64 -9.94 -3.92 0.34
CA GLU A 64 -9.94 -5.02 1.31
C GLU A 64 -8.58 -5.19 1.98
N ILE A 65 -7.50 -5.21 1.19
CA ILE A 65 -6.13 -5.26 1.70
C ILE A 65 -5.87 -4.07 2.63
N ARG A 66 -6.28 -2.86 2.24
CA ARG A 66 -6.16 -1.66 3.07
C ARG A 66 -6.83 -1.86 4.43
N LYS A 67 -8.09 -2.32 4.45
CA LYS A 67 -8.86 -2.54 5.68
C LYS A 67 -8.22 -3.61 6.55
N GLN A 68 -7.80 -4.73 5.96
CA GLN A 68 -7.17 -5.83 6.69
C GLN A 68 -5.77 -5.47 7.22
N ALA A 69 -5.00 -4.70 6.45
CA ALA A 69 -3.69 -4.21 6.85
C ALA A 69 -3.77 -3.05 7.86
N GLY A 70 -4.95 -2.48 8.10
CA GLY A 70 -5.11 -1.30 8.95
C GLY A 70 -4.41 -0.07 8.36
N LEU A 71 -4.33 0.03 7.03
CA LEU A 71 -3.71 1.17 6.35
C LEU A 71 -4.70 2.33 6.24
N THR A 72 -4.33 3.46 6.80
CA THR A 72 -5.08 4.70 6.73
C THR A 72 -4.25 5.79 6.05
N ALA A 73 -4.91 6.60 5.23
CA ALA A 73 -4.28 7.78 4.66
C ALA A 73 -4.49 8.95 5.61
N SER A 74 -3.43 9.73 5.86
CA SER A 74 -3.59 10.98 6.60
C SER A 74 -4.28 12.07 5.77
N GLN A 75 -4.16 12.03 4.43
CA GLN A 75 -4.65 13.10 3.56
C GLN A 75 -5.52 12.59 2.40
N ARG A 76 -5.01 11.68 1.56
CA ARG A 76 -5.74 11.19 0.37
C ARG A 76 -5.85 9.68 0.38
N GLN A 77 -7.07 9.15 0.35
CA GLN A 77 -7.27 7.69 0.33
C GLN A 77 -6.68 7.04 -0.93
N GLU A 78 -6.66 7.75 -2.06
CA GLU A 78 -6.05 7.28 -3.31
C GLU A 78 -4.56 6.95 -3.13
N ASP A 79 -3.83 7.69 -2.30
CA ASP A 79 -2.40 7.48 -2.09
C ASP A 79 -2.11 6.14 -1.40
N VAL A 80 -3.01 5.68 -0.53
CA VAL A 80 -2.90 4.37 0.11
C VAL A 80 -3.15 3.25 -0.90
N LEU A 81 -4.11 3.42 -1.80
CA LEU A 81 -4.37 2.44 -2.86
C LEU A 81 -3.20 2.37 -3.84
N LEU A 82 -2.63 3.51 -4.22
CA LEU A 82 -1.41 3.59 -5.04
C LEU A 82 -0.21 2.97 -4.33
N PHE A 83 -0.08 3.14 -3.02
CA PHE A 83 0.95 2.49 -2.23
C PHE A 83 0.79 0.97 -2.24
N ILE A 84 -0.43 0.45 -2.02
CA ILE A 84 -0.72 -0.98 -2.09
C ILE A 84 -0.40 -1.52 -3.49
N GLU A 85 -0.79 -0.80 -4.55
CA GLU A 85 -0.46 -1.20 -5.92
C GLU A 85 1.06 -1.29 -6.13
N LYS A 86 1.83 -0.30 -5.67
CA LYS A 86 3.30 -0.32 -5.72
C LYS A 86 3.87 -1.51 -4.95
N VAL A 87 3.39 -1.80 -3.75
CA VAL A 87 3.83 -2.96 -2.96
C VAL A 87 3.57 -4.25 -3.72
N LEU A 88 2.38 -4.42 -4.30
CA LEU A 88 2.04 -5.61 -5.08
C LEU A 88 2.92 -5.77 -6.32
N LYS A 89 3.22 -4.67 -7.03
CA LYS A 89 4.16 -4.69 -8.18
C LYS A 89 5.57 -5.11 -7.76
N THR A 90 6.06 -4.59 -6.63
CA THR A 90 7.36 -4.98 -6.06
C THR A 90 7.38 -6.45 -5.64
N LEU A 91 6.27 -6.96 -5.09
CA LEU A 91 6.14 -8.38 -4.73
C LEU A 91 5.97 -9.31 -5.94
N SER A 92 5.43 -8.80 -7.05
CA SER A 92 5.26 -9.54 -8.31
C SER A 92 6.54 -9.58 -9.16
N SER A 93 7.41 -8.58 -9.04
CA SER A 93 8.70 -8.54 -9.77
C SER A 93 9.82 -9.32 -9.09
N LYS A 94 9.52 -10.05 -8.02
CA LYS A 94 10.49 -10.76 -7.17
C LYS A 94 10.20 -12.24 -7.15
#